data_AF-A0A1F7A3N5-F1
#
_entry.id   AF-A0A1F7A3N5-F1
#
_cell.length_a   1.000
_cell.length_b   1.000
_cell.length_c   1.000
_cell.angle_alpha   90.00
_cell.angle_beta   90.00
_cell.angle_gamma   90.00
#
_symmetry.space_group_name_H-M   'P 1'
#
loop_
_entity.id
_entity.type
_entity.pdbx_description
1 polymer ?
#
loop_
_entity_poly.entity_id
_entity_poly.type
_entity_poly.pdbx_seq_one_letter_code
_entity_poly.pdbx_strand_id
1 'polypeptide(L)'
;MANKPAPYVITCGDEGVQINHGTRLSFVGAGYELPGFSQAVKILKKILDPKIKIASNQENDWIRKKMNLTDWDQTNASAQQQIEALADQEGLLYVGYLPFADPRKLKYDIKGHMVRPKKVHVANKICFTLGGGEQTYNLGCYQISADWVGSAPKKIVEQVILPQLEFYKKLSGIKLPLVYELAGVLGEKVAQKNLKALEKIGLKLSPFA
;
A
#
# COMPACT_ATOMS: atom_id res chain seq x y z
N MET A 1 4.38 -15.17 26.78
CA MET A 1 5.20 -14.36 25.85
C MET A 1 4.31 -13.26 25.32
N ALA A 2 4.65 -11.99 25.55
CA ALA A 2 3.85 -10.88 25.02
C ALA A 2 3.82 -10.98 23.49
N ASN A 3 2.64 -11.08 22.89
CA ASN A 3 2.46 -11.09 21.43
C ASN A 3 3.09 -9.83 20.87
N LYS A 4 4.27 -9.96 20.27
CA LYS A 4 4.92 -8.86 19.57
C LYS A 4 3.99 -8.46 18.42
N PRO A 5 3.64 -7.18 18.28
CA PRO A 5 2.77 -6.75 17.18
C PRO A 5 3.40 -7.15 15.85
N ALA A 6 2.56 -7.60 14.92
CA ALA A 6 3.00 -8.05 13.60
C ALA A 6 3.79 -6.92 12.90
N PRO A 7 4.89 -7.24 12.21
CA PRO A 7 5.72 -6.23 11.57
C PRO A 7 4.97 -5.52 10.43
N TYR A 8 5.10 -4.19 10.36
CA TYR A 8 4.59 -3.39 9.25
C TYR A 8 5.45 -3.51 8.00
N VAL A 9 4.83 -3.76 6.85
CA VAL A 9 5.50 -3.84 5.54
C VAL A 9 4.80 -2.97 4.51
N ILE A 10 5.54 -2.04 3.93
CA ILE A 10 5.10 -1.26 2.77
C ILE A 10 5.21 -2.11 1.51
N THR A 11 4.17 -2.12 0.68
CA THR A 11 4.22 -2.75 -0.65
C THR A 11 3.17 -2.12 -1.57
N CYS A 12 3.12 -2.55 -2.84
CA CYS A 12 2.13 -2.06 -3.79
C CYS A 12 0.71 -2.26 -3.25
N GLY A 13 -0.22 -1.37 -3.58
CA GLY A 13 -1.65 -1.52 -3.30
C GLY A 13 -2.42 -2.40 -4.29
N ASP A 14 -1.73 -3.17 -5.14
CA ASP A 14 -2.32 -4.15 -6.05
C ASP A 14 -3.11 -5.22 -5.29
N GLU A 15 -4.27 -5.56 -5.81
CA GLU A 15 -5.24 -6.47 -5.17
C GLU A 15 -4.71 -7.89 -4.99
N GLY A 16 -3.74 -8.30 -5.81
CA GLY A 16 -3.13 -9.62 -5.73
C GLY A 16 -2.09 -9.75 -4.63
N VAL A 17 -1.62 -8.65 -4.02
CA VAL A 17 -0.60 -8.72 -2.97
C VAL A 17 -1.24 -9.20 -1.67
N GLN A 18 -0.82 -10.36 -1.17
CA GLN A 18 -1.25 -10.87 0.13
C GLN A 18 -0.04 -11.00 1.06
N ILE A 19 -0.16 -10.42 2.25
CA ILE A 19 0.80 -10.59 3.36
C ILE A 19 0.19 -11.57 4.36
N ASN A 20 0.74 -12.78 4.42
CA ASN A 20 0.29 -13.83 5.34
C ASN A 20 0.89 -13.69 6.75
N HIS A 21 2.05 -13.04 6.87
CA HIS A 21 2.65 -12.65 8.14
C HIS A 21 3.22 -11.24 8.05
N GLY A 22 2.73 -10.35 8.90
CA GLY A 22 2.96 -8.92 8.86
C GLY A 22 1.66 -8.14 8.61
N THR A 23 1.74 -6.82 8.66
CA THR A 23 0.63 -5.92 8.37
C THR A 23 1.00 -5.02 7.20
N ARG A 24 0.20 -5.08 6.14
CA ARG A 24 0.45 -4.38 4.90
C ARG A 24 0.12 -2.89 5.03
N LEU A 25 1.06 -2.05 4.61
CA LEU A 25 0.88 -0.62 4.36
C LEU A 25 0.96 -0.39 2.84
N SER A 26 -0.16 -0.07 2.23
CA SER A 26 -0.30 -0.09 0.77
C SER A 26 -0.07 1.27 0.16
N PHE A 27 0.96 1.37 -0.69
CA PHE A 27 1.19 2.52 -1.55
C PHE A 27 1.39 2.03 -2.97
N VAL A 28 0.80 2.68 -3.97
CA VAL A 28 1.03 2.30 -5.37
C VAL A 28 2.54 2.21 -5.67
N GLY A 29 2.97 1.14 -6.34
CA GLY A 29 4.41 0.94 -6.61
C GLY A 29 5.28 0.84 -5.36
N ALA A 30 4.73 0.51 -4.19
CA ALA A 30 5.40 0.60 -2.89
C ALA A 30 6.00 1.99 -2.58
N GLY A 31 5.49 3.05 -3.23
CA GLY A 31 5.95 4.43 -3.07
C GLY A 31 6.97 4.91 -4.10
N TYR A 32 7.44 4.06 -5.02
CA TYR A 32 8.37 4.47 -6.08
C TYR A 32 7.82 5.64 -6.89
N GLU A 33 8.55 6.75 -6.97
CA GLU A 33 8.12 7.98 -7.66
C GLU A 33 6.71 8.49 -7.28
N LEU A 34 6.23 8.16 -6.08
CA LEU A 34 4.97 8.68 -5.56
C LEU A 34 5.23 10.01 -4.85
N PRO A 35 4.66 11.14 -5.32
CA PRO A 35 4.87 12.43 -4.68
C PRO A 35 4.44 12.43 -3.21
N GLY A 36 5.28 13.00 -2.35
CA GLY A 36 4.99 13.09 -0.91
C GLY A 36 5.21 11.80 -0.11
N PHE A 37 5.69 10.72 -0.74
CA PHE A 37 5.89 9.42 -0.08
C PHE A 37 6.82 9.50 1.14
N SER A 38 7.98 10.16 1.03
CA SER A 38 8.93 10.32 2.14
C SER A 38 8.29 11.00 3.36
N GLN A 39 7.41 11.98 3.14
CA GLN A 39 6.65 12.66 4.20
C GLN A 39 5.65 11.70 4.85
N ALA A 40 4.93 10.90 4.06
CA ALA A 40 4.03 9.88 4.56
C ALA A 40 4.78 8.83 5.40
N VAL A 41 5.92 8.34 4.93
CA VAL A 41 6.78 7.38 5.66
C VAL A 41 7.27 7.96 6.98
N LYS A 42 7.75 9.21 6.99
CA LYS A 42 8.17 9.90 8.23
C LYS A 42 7.04 9.99 9.26
N ILE A 43 5.80 10.21 8.83
CA ILE A 43 4.64 10.25 9.72
C ILE A 43 4.32 8.83 10.21
N LEU A 44 4.22 7.86 9.31
CA LEU A 44 3.96 6.45 9.63
C LEU A 44 4.94 5.90 10.68
N LYS A 45 6.23 6.19 10.51
CA LYS A 45 7.27 5.79 11.48
C LYS A 45 7.06 6.36 12.88
N LYS A 46 6.46 7.55 13.00
CA LYS A 46 6.15 8.18 14.29
C LYS A 46 4.91 7.61 14.95
N ILE A 47 3.90 7.23 14.16
CA ILE A 47 2.60 6.77 14.69
C ILE A 47 2.49 5.25 14.85
N LEU A 48 3.30 4.47 14.13
CA LEU A 48 3.28 3.01 14.16
C LEU A 48 4.59 2.45 14.74
N ASP A 49 5.60 2.25 13.89
CA ASP A 49 6.88 1.64 14.25
C ASP A 49 8.00 2.36 13.48
N PRO A 50 9.12 2.74 14.10
CA PRO A 50 10.26 3.31 13.37
C PRO A 50 10.90 2.34 12.36
N LYS A 51 10.77 1.03 12.57
CA LYS A 51 11.36 -0.05 11.76
C LYS A 51 10.36 -0.62 10.75
N ILE A 52 9.73 0.22 9.95
CA ILE A 52 8.86 -0.25 8.85
C ILE A 52 9.69 -0.97 7.79
N LYS A 53 9.14 -2.07 7.27
CA LYS A 53 9.71 -2.92 6.22
C LYS A 53 9.18 -2.47 4.87
N ILE A 54 9.81 -2.87 3.78
CA ILE A 54 9.29 -2.64 2.43
C ILE A 54 9.58 -3.84 1.52
N ALA A 55 8.60 -4.19 0.68
CA ALA A 55 8.68 -5.31 -0.26
C ALA A 55 8.27 -4.85 -1.67
N SER A 56 9.00 -5.34 -2.68
CA SER A 56 8.56 -5.26 -4.08
C SER A 56 7.64 -6.44 -4.41
N ASN A 57 6.88 -6.33 -5.50
CA ASN A 57 5.97 -7.38 -5.94
C ASN A 57 6.06 -7.60 -7.45
N GLN A 58 5.70 -8.81 -7.87
CA GLN A 58 5.64 -9.21 -9.26
C GLN A 58 4.52 -8.48 -10.01
N GLU A 59 4.75 -8.23 -11.30
CA GLU A 59 3.82 -7.55 -12.20
C GLU A 59 3.31 -6.21 -11.67
N ASN A 60 4.23 -5.34 -11.23
CA ASN A 60 3.88 -4.01 -10.74
C ASN A 60 3.60 -3.03 -11.89
N ASP A 61 2.32 -2.76 -12.18
CA ASP A 61 1.92 -1.85 -13.26
C ASP A 61 2.36 -0.40 -13.08
N TRP A 62 2.55 0.05 -11.83
CA TRP A 62 2.98 1.43 -11.59
C TRP A 62 4.43 1.62 -12.02
N ILE A 63 5.31 0.74 -11.56
CA ILE A 63 6.73 0.77 -11.93
C ILE A 63 6.87 0.58 -13.45
N ARG A 64 6.13 -0.37 -14.03
CA ARG A 64 6.11 -0.58 -15.48
C ARG A 64 5.81 0.71 -16.25
N LYS A 65 4.76 1.44 -15.84
CA LYS A 65 4.36 2.69 -16.51
C LYS A 65 5.32 3.85 -16.25
N LYS A 66 5.80 4.01 -15.01
CA LYS A 66 6.74 5.09 -14.64
C LYS A 66 8.07 4.98 -15.39
N MET A 67 8.55 3.76 -15.56
CA MET A 67 9.80 3.47 -16.26
C MET A 67 9.62 3.19 -17.76
N ASN A 68 8.38 3.29 -18.27
CA ASN A 68 8.03 3.00 -19.67
C ASN A 68 8.54 1.61 -20.16
N LEU A 69 8.40 0.60 -19.29
CA LEU A 69 8.86 -0.77 -19.58
C LEU A 69 7.78 -1.56 -20.31
N THR A 70 8.18 -2.32 -21.32
CA THR A 70 7.27 -3.15 -22.12
C THR A 70 7.27 -4.61 -21.70
N ASP A 71 8.35 -5.07 -21.09
CA ASP A 71 8.56 -6.46 -20.66
C ASP A 71 8.39 -6.64 -19.15
N TRP A 72 7.80 -7.77 -18.76
CA TRP A 72 7.51 -8.05 -17.35
C TRP A 72 8.74 -8.52 -16.58
N ASP A 73 9.69 -9.21 -17.20
CA ASP A 73 10.92 -9.63 -16.51
C ASP A 73 11.79 -8.40 -16.20
N GLN A 74 11.89 -7.46 -17.16
CA GLN A 74 12.50 -6.15 -16.93
C GLN A 74 11.78 -5.35 -15.84
N THR A 75 10.44 -5.37 -15.83
CA THR A 75 9.65 -4.70 -14.80
C THR A 75 9.93 -5.31 -13.42
N ASN A 76 9.97 -6.64 -13.31
CA ASN A 76 10.20 -7.34 -12.05
C ASN A 76 11.62 -7.12 -11.51
N ALA A 77 12.62 -7.11 -12.39
CA ALA A 77 14.01 -6.79 -12.02
C ALA A 77 14.12 -5.33 -11.55
N SER A 78 13.57 -4.40 -12.32
CA SER A 78 13.56 -2.97 -11.96
C SER A 78 12.82 -2.73 -10.65
N ALA A 79 11.68 -3.39 -10.43
CA ALA A 79 10.93 -3.26 -9.20
C ALA A 79 11.72 -3.71 -7.96
N GLN A 80 12.54 -4.76 -8.06
CA GLN A 80 13.40 -5.17 -6.95
C GLN A 80 14.47 -4.12 -6.68
N GLN A 81 15.20 -3.70 -7.70
CA GLN A 81 16.30 -2.75 -7.56
C GLN A 81 15.82 -1.38 -7.06
N GLN A 82 14.76 -0.83 -7.65
CA GLN A 82 14.28 0.50 -7.32
C GLN A 82 13.64 0.57 -5.93
N ILE A 83 12.97 -0.51 -5.49
CA ILE A 83 12.39 -0.56 -4.15
C ILE A 83 13.45 -0.80 -3.08
N GLU A 84 14.49 -1.57 -3.37
CA GLU A 84 15.64 -1.69 -2.47
C GLU A 84 16.35 -0.33 -2.30
N ALA A 85 16.63 0.39 -3.39
CA ALA A 85 17.22 1.73 -3.34
C ALA A 85 16.32 2.74 -2.59
N LEU A 86 14.99 2.69 -2.81
CA LEU A 86 14.03 3.51 -2.07
C LEU A 86 14.02 3.15 -0.58
N ALA A 87 14.20 1.88 -0.24
CA ALA A 87 14.29 1.45 1.16
C ALA A 87 15.47 2.13 1.86
N ASP A 88 16.64 2.13 1.22
CA ASP A 88 17.83 2.79 1.75
C ASP A 88 17.62 4.30 1.91
N GLN A 89 17.05 4.96 0.90
CA GLN A 89 16.75 6.40 0.93
C GLN A 89 15.83 6.78 2.11
N GLU A 90 14.81 5.97 2.36
CA GLU A 90 13.80 6.25 3.39
C GLU A 90 14.15 5.63 4.76
N GLY A 91 15.28 4.92 4.87
CA GLY A 91 15.69 4.18 6.06
C GLY A 91 14.70 3.07 6.44
N LEU A 92 14.12 2.39 5.46
CA LEU A 92 13.24 1.22 5.61
C LEU A 92 14.06 -0.06 5.49
N LEU A 93 13.48 -1.18 5.91
CA LEU A 93 14.13 -2.50 5.77
C LEU A 93 13.57 -3.22 4.54
N TYR A 94 14.37 -3.33 3.47
CA TYR A 94 13.98 -4.11 2.30
C TYR A 94 13.91 -5.61 2.62
N VAL A 95 12.74 -6.22 2.41
CA VAL A 95 12.48 -7.60 2.83
C VAL A 95 12.59 -8.62 1.71
N GLY A 96 12.49 -8.15 0.46
CA GLY A 96 12.55 -8.97 -0.74
C GLY A 96 11.34 -8.75 -1.65
N TYR A 97 11.04 -9.78 -2.42
CA TYR A 97 10.14 -9.75 -3.56
C TYR A 97 8.98 -10.73 -3.37
N LEU A 98 7.76 -10.29 -3.69
CA LEU A 98 6.53 -11.07 -3.62
C LEU A 98 6.19 -11.65 -5.00
N PRO A 99 6.36 -12.98 -5.22
CA PRO A 99 6.15 -13.60 -6.53
C PRO A 99 4.74 -14.18 -6.69
N PHE A 100 4.35 -14.51 -7.92
CA PHE A 100 3.24 -15.43 -8.19
C PHE A 100 3.67 -16.88 -7.92
N ALA A 101 3.56 -17.29 -6.66
CA ALA A 101 3.84 -18.64 -6.17
C ALA A 101 3.19 -18.80 -4.79
N ASP A 102 3.34 -19.97 -4.17
CA ASP A 102 2.96 -20.16 -2.77
C ASP A 102 3.62 -19.11 -1.84
N PRO A 103 2.98 -18.79 -0.69
CA PRO A 103 3.48 -17.79 0.25
C PRO A 103 4.94 -18.01 0.63
N ARG A 104 5.81 -17.08 0.28
CA ARG A 104 7.25 -17.17 0.57
C ARG A 104 7.59 -16.47 1.88
N LYS A 105 8.46 -17.11 2.67
CA LYS A 105 9.12 -16.44 3.79
C LYS A 105 10.20 -15.50 3.24
N LEU A 106 10.09 -14.22 3.56
CA LEU A 106 11.01 -13.16 3.21
C LEU A 106 11.90 -12.83 4.41
N LYS A 107 12.72 -11.76 4.31
CA LYS A 107 13.51 -11.29 5.45
C LYS A 107 12.61 -10.69 6.55
N TYR A 108 13.15 -10.59 7.76
CA TYR A 108 12.51 -9.95 8.92
C TYR A 108 11.12 -10.52 9.28
N ASP A 109 10.97 -11.83 9.07
CA ASP A 109 9.76 -12.61 9.39
C ASP A 109 8.51 -12.24 8.58
N ILE A 110 8.66 -11.50 7.48
CA ILE A 110 7.54 -11.26 6.56
C ILE A 110 7.24 -12.52 5.76
N LYS A 111 5.96 -12.83 5.55
CA LYS A 111 5.51 -13.89 4.64
C LYS A 111 4.43 -13.34 3.71
N GLY A 112 4.56 -13.58 2.41
CA GLY A 112 3.58 -13.09 1.42
C GLY A 112 3.85 -13.58 0.01
N HIS A 113 2.95 -13.23 -0.90
CA HIS A 113 2.97 -13.60 -2.32
C HIS A 113 1.94 -12.81 -3.13
N MET A 114 1.92 -13.04 -4.44
CA MET A 114 0.87 -12.58 -5.36
C MET A 114 -0.14 -13.70 -5.63
N VAL A 115 -1.43 -13.44 -5.47
CA VAL A 115 -2.51 -14.45 -5.57
C VAL A 115 -3.48 -14.29 -6.73
N ARG A 116 -3.41 -13.19 -7.49
CA ARG A 116 -4.26 -13.03 -8.68
C ARG A 116 -3.70 -13.80 -9.88
N PRO A 117 -4.50 -14.13 -10.90
CA PRO A 117 -3.96 -14.61 -12.17
C PRO A 117 -3.03 -13.56 -12.79
N LYS A 118 -1.92 -14.02 -13.38
CA LYS A 118 -0.98 -13.15 -14.10
C LYS A 118 -1.71 -12.35 -15.18
N LYS A 119 -1.35 -11.07 -15.32
CA LYS A 119 -1.90 -10.12 -16.31
C LYS A 119 -3.41 -9.84 -16.21
N VAL A 120 -4.09 -10.31 -15.16
CA VAL A 120 -5.51 -10.07 -14.94
C VAL A 120 -5.67 -9.25 -13.67
N HIS A 121 -6.44 -8.16 -13.76
CA HIS A 121 -6.90 -7.41 -12.61
C HIS A 121 -8.35 -7.78 -12.29
N VAL A 122 -8.64 -7.96 -11.00
CA VAL A 122 -9.97 -8.39 -10.52
C VAL A 122 -10.57 -7.44 -9.48
N ALA A 123 -9.84 -6.38 -9.13
CA ALA A 123 -10.29 -5.38 -8.19
C ALA A 123 -11.53 -4.64 -8.71
N ASN A 124 -12.55 -4.54 -7.85
CA ASN A 124 -13.81 -3.87 -8.13
C ASN A 124 -14.07 -2.67 -7.20
N LYS A 125 -13.17 -2.39 -6.25
CA LYS A 125 -13.22 -1.25 -5.33
C LYS A 125 -11.83 -0.82 -4.89
N ILE A 126 -11.76 0.36 -4.26
CA ILE A 126 -10.56 0.85 -3.58
C ILE A 126 -10.85 0.86 -2.08
N CYS A 127 -10.03 0.16 -1.30
CA CYS A 127 -10.09 0.11 0.15
C CYS A 127 -9.01 1.01 0.75
N PHE A 128 -9.43 1.94 1.61
CA PHE A 128 -8.53 2.74 2.43
C PHE A 128 -8.35 2.11 3.81
N THR A 129 -7.12 1.89 4.24
CA THR A 129 -6.83 1.53 5.64
C THR A 129 -6.64 2.80 6.46
N LEU A 130 -7.32 2.91 7.58
CA LEU A 130 -7.31 4.10 8.43
C LEU A 130 -6.89 3.81 9.88
N GLY A 131 -6.91 2.55 10.29
CA GLY A 131 -6.69 2.11 11.67
C GLY A 131 -5.32 1.49 11.97
N GLY A 132 -4.41 1.41 11.00
CA GLY A 132 -3.07 0.85 11.15
C GLY A 132 -2.78 -0.30 10.19
N GLY A 133 -3.05 -0.10 8.90
CA GLY A 133 -2.77 -1.05 7.82
C GLY A 133 -3.89 -2.08 7.60
N GLU A 134 -3.68 -2.98 6.64
CA GLU A 134 -4.67 -3.99 6.22
C GLU A 134 -4.94 -5.01 7.34
N GLN A 135 -6.19 -5.08 7.79
CA GLN A 135 -6.66 -6.07 8.76
C GLN A 135 -7.24 -7.29 8.07
N THR A 136 -8.01 -7.07 7.00
CA THR A 136 -8.64 -8.15 6.23
C THR A 136 -8.19 -8.10 4.77
N TYR A 137 -7.46 -9.13 4.35
CA TYR A 137 -7.10 -9.30 2.95
C TYR A 137 -8.36 -9.47 2.07
N ASN A 138 -8.43 -8.74 0.95
CA ASN A 138 -9.51 -8.83 -0.02
C ASN A 138 -8.99 -8.70 -1.45
N LEU A 139 -9.04 -9.80 -2.21
CA LEU A 139 -8.63 -9.87 -3.61
C LEU A 139 -9.42 -8.92 -4.54
N GLY A 140 -10.60 -8.46 -4.13
CA GLY A 140 -11.41 -7.48 -4.87
C GLY A 140 -11.02 -6.02 -4.63
N CYS A 141 -9.98 -5.73 -3.84
CA CYS A 141 -9.61 -4.37 -3.44
C CYS A 141 -8.24 -3.97 -3.97
N TYR A 142 -8.17 -2.85 -4.70
CA TYR A 142 -6.96 -2.04 -4.59
C TYR A 142 -6.89 -1.44 -3.20
N GLN A 143 -5.72 -1.48 -2.57
CA GLN A 143 -5.50 -1.01 -1.21
C GLN A 143 -4.72 0.32 -1.22
N ILE A 144 -5.12 1.28 -0.38
CA ILE A 144 -4.37 2.53 -0.13
C ILE A 144 -4.30 2.77 1.38
N SER A 145 -3.09 2.81 1.93
CA SER A 145 -2.90 3.12 3.34
C SER A 145 -2.94 4.62 3.61
N ALA A 146 -3.98 5.03 4.33
CA ALA A 146 -4.26 6.40 4.73
C ALA A 146 -4.24 6.56 6.26
N ASP A 147 -3.54 5.67 6.96
CA ASP A 147 -3.42 5.63 8.43
C ASP A 147 -2.73 6.86 9.03
N TRP A 148 -2.13 7.70 8.19
CA TRP A 148 -1.29 8.84 8.54
C TRP A 148 -1.93 10.21 8.20
N VAL A 149 -2.97 10.23 7.36
CA VAL A 149 -3.44 11.46 6.70
C VAL A 149 -4.00 12.49 7.67
N GLY A 150 -4.57 12.06 8.80
CA GLY A 150 -5.03 12.94 9.88
C GLY A 150 -3.89 13.69 10.59
N SER A 151 -2.65 13.27 10.39
CA SER A 151 -1.44 13.88 10.98
C SER A 151 -0.60 14.65 9.97
N ALA A 152 -1.12 14.84 8.74
CA ALA A 152 -0.44 15.55 7.66
C ALA A 152 -1.19 16.82 7.23
N PRO A 153 -0.49 17.83 6.68
CA PRO A 153 -1.13 18.94 6.00
C PRO A 153 -1.93 18.46 4.78
N LYS A 154 -3.09 19.09 4.53
CA LYS A 154 -3.99 18.77 3.40
C LYS A 154 -3.25 18.63 2.06
N LYS A 155 -2.33 19.55 1.76
CA LYS A 155 -1.53 19.53 0.52
C LYS A 155 -0.72 18.24 0.36
N ILE A 156 -0.12 17.73 1.43
CA ILE A 156 0.63 16.46 1.40
C ILE A 156 -0.33 15.28 1.19
N VAL A 157 -1.49 15.30 1.87
CA VAL A 157 -2.52 14.27 1.69
C VAL A 157 -2.97 14.20 0.23
N GLU A 158 -3.28 15.34 -0.39
CA GLU A 158 -3.67 15.40 -1.81
C GLU A 158 -2.57 14.88 -2.73
N GLN A 159 -1.33 15.31 -2.50
CA GLN A 159 -0.16 14.89 -3.30
C GLN A 159 0.08 13.39 -3.27
N VAL A 160 -0.19 12.72 -2.14
CA VAL A 160 0.05 11.28 -2.00
C VAL A 160 -1.18 10.48 -2.41
N ILE A 161 -2.39 10.88 -2.02
CA ILE A 161 -3.60 10.07 -2.19
C ILE A 161 -4.17 10.15 -3.60
N LEU A 162 -4.24 11.35 -4.19
CA LEU A 162 -4.92 11.55 -5.47
C LEU A 162 -4.23 10.80 -6.63
N PRO A 163 -2.89 10.80 -6.78
CA PRO A 163 -2.24 10.05 -7.87
C PRO A 163 -2.50 8.55 -7.80
N GLN A 164 -2.62 7.98 -6.60
CA GLN A 164 -2.92 6.56 -6.41
C GLN A 164 -4.34 6.24 -6.87
N LEU A 165 -5.31 7.08 -6.49
CA LEU A 165 -6.70 6.95 -6.94
C LEU A 165 -6.83 7.05 -8.45
N GLU A 166 -6.20 8.06 -9.06
CA GLU A 166 -6.22 8.25 -10.51
C GLU A 166 -5.62 7.06 -11.23
N PHE A 167 -4.50 6.54 -10.73
CA PHE A 167 -3.87 5.37 -11.29
C PHE A 167 -4.77 4.14 -11.25
N TYR A 168 -5.35 3.79 -10.09
CA TYR A 168 -6.20 2.59 -9.98
C TYR A 168 -7.50 2.73 -10.78
N LYS A 169 -8.11 3.92 -10.83
CA LYS A 169 -9.27 4.20 -11.69
C LYS A 169 -8.94 3.99 -13.16
N LYS A 170 -7.80 4.52 -13.63
CA LYS A 170 -7.34 4.35 -15.01
C LYS A 170 -6.98 2.89 -15.31
N LEU A 171 -6.35 2.20 -14.36
CA LEU A 171 -5.95 0.80 -14.51
C LEU A 171 -7.16 -0.14 -14.62
N SER A 172 -8.18 0.09 -13.80
CA SER A 172 -9.38 -0.75 -13.75
C SER A 172 -10.34 -0.54 -14.93
N GLY A 173 -10.40 0.68 -15.47
CA GLY A 173 -11.32 1.02 -16.57
C GLY A 173 -12.80 1.08 -16.17
N ILE A 174 -13.13 0.82 -14.90
CA ILE A 174 -14.48 0.90 -14.34
C ILE A 174 -14.56 1.90 -13.19
N LYS A 175 -15.79 2.26 -12.79
CA LYS A 175 -16.03 3.05 -11.59
C LYS A 175 -15.76 2.19 -10.36
N LEU A 176 -14.73 2.54 -9.59
CA LEU A 176 -14.37 1.89 -8.35
C LEU A 176 -15.05 2.59 -7.15
N PRO A 177 -15.95 1.93 -6.41
CA PRO A 177 -16.42 2.41 -5.12
C PRO A 177 -15.26 2.56 -4.13
N LEU A 178 -15.38 3.52 -3.21
CA LEU A 178 -14.43 3.71 -2.12
C LEU A 178 -14.98 3.08 -0.85
N VAL A 179 -14.19 2.24 -0.19
CA VAL A 179 -14.50 1.64 1.12
C VAL A 179 -13.38 1.96 2.10
N TYR A 180 -13.71 1.94 3.40
CA TYR A 180 -12.79 2.40 4.45
C TYR A 180 -12.74 1.36 5.58
N GLU A 181 -11.55 0.84 5.85
CA GLU A 181 -11.26 -0.06 6.97
C GLU A 181 -10.81 0.77 8.17
N LEU A 182 -11.71 0.91 9.16
CA LEU A 182 -11.47 1.71 10.37
C LEU A 182 -10.77 0.94 11.49
N ALA A 183 -10.79 -0.39 11.44
CA ALA A 183 -10.20 -1.25 12.45
C ALA A 183 -8.66 -1.24 12.37
N GLY A 184 -8.00 -1.46 13.51
CA GLY A 184 -6.55 -1.64 13.61
C GLY A 184 -5.96 -1.06 14.90
N VAL A 185 -4.63 -1.17 15.05
CA VAL A 185 -3.91 -0.85 16.30
C VAL A 185 -3.96 0.62 16.71
N LEU A 186 -4.16 1.55 15.76
CA LEU A 186 -4.22 2.99 16.04
C LEU A 186 -5.50 3.39 16.78
N GLY A 187 -6.51 2.52 16.76
CA GLY A 187 -7.79 2.72 17.43
C GLY A 187 -8.72 3.68 16.69
N GLU A 188 -9.99 3.62 17.07
CA GLU A 188 -11.09 4.30 16.38
C GLU A 188 -10.91 5.82 16.32
N LYS A 189 -10.41 6.46 17.39
CA LYS A 189 -10.21 7.91 17.42
C LYS A 189 -9.26 8.39 16.31
N VAL A 190 -8.19 7.64 16.05
CA VAL A 190 -7.22 7.97 14.98
C VAL A 190 -7.84 7.64 13.63
N ALA A 191 -8.50 6.50 13.48
CA ALA A 191 -9.18 6.13 12.24
C ALA A 191 -10.22 7.17 11.80
N GLN A 192 -11.02 7.68 12.75
CA GLN A 192 -12.00 8.75 12.49
C GLN A 192 -11.34 10.08 12.13
N LYS A 193 -10.18 10.40 12.72
CA LYS A 193 -9.39 11.58 12.34
C LYS A 193 -8.88 11.46 10.90
N ASN A 194 -8.42 10.27 10.52
CA ASN A 194 -7.96 9.97 9.16
C ASN A 194 -9.12 10.06 8.15
N LEU A 195 -10.28 9.49 8.48
CA LEU A 195 -11.49 9.58 7.65
C LEU A 195 -11.88 11.05 7.40
N LYS A 196 -11.96 11.87 8.44
CA LYS A 196 -12.27 13.31 8.32
C LYS A 196 -11.26 14.07 7.45
N ALA A 197 -9.99 13.67 7.45
CA ALA A 197 -8.98 14.27 6.59
C ALA A 197 -9.17 13.87 5.12
N LEU A 198 -9.59 12.63 4.83
CA LEU A 198 -9.97 12.20 3.48
C LEU A 198 -11.25 12.91 2.99
N GLU A 199 -12.24 13.10 3.85
CA GLU A 199 -13.47 13.83 3.50
C GLU A 199 -13.18 15.29 3.09
N LYS A 200 -12.20 15.95 3.75
CA LYS A 200 -11.76 17.31 3.44
C LYS A 200 -11.09 17.46 2.06
N ILE A 201 -10.69 16.36 1.44
CA ILE A 201 -10.16 16.32 0.06
C ILE A 201 -11.17 15.71 -0.93
N GLY A 202 -12.43 15.55 -0.52
CA GLY A 202 -13.53 15.12 -1.38
C GLY A 202 -13.77 13.60 -1.41
N LEU A 203 -13.09 12.83 -0.56
CA LEU A 203 -13.24 11.37 -0.50
C LEU A 203 -14.20 11.00 0.63
N LYS A 204 -15.50 11.11 0.35
CA LYS A 204 -16.57 10.78 1.29
C LYS A 204 -16.92 9.28 1.24
N LEU A 205 -17.56 8.80 2.31
CA LEU A 205 -18.25 7.51 2.30
C LEU A 205 -19.31 7.49 1.19
N SER A 206 -19.26 6.48 0.33
CA SER A 206 -20.35 6.22 -0.61
C SER A 206 -21.56 5.77 0.20
N PRO A 207 -22.75 6.38 0.05
CA PRO A 207 -23.94 5.99 0.81
C PRO A 207 -24.52 4.62 0.40
N PHE A 208 -23.88 3.89 -0.53
CA PHE A 208 -24.32 2.60 -1.06
C PHE A 208 -23.31 1.49 -0.72
N ALA A 209 -22.97 1.35 0.56
CA ALA A 209 -22.30 0.16 1.08
C ALA A 209 -23.30 -0.70 1.83
#